data_AF-A0A2Y9H1H3-F1
#
_entry.id   AF-A0A2Y9H1H3-F1
#
_cell.length_a   1.000
_cell.length_b   1.000
_cell.length_c   1.000
_cell.angle_alpha   90.00
_cell.angle_beta   90.00
_cell.angle_gamma   90.00
#
_symmetry.space_group_name_H-M   'P 1'
#
loop_
_entity.id
_entity.type
_entity.pdbx_description
1 polymer ?
#
loop_
_entity_poly.entity_id
_entity_poly.type
_entity_poly.pdbx_seq_one_letter_code
_entity_poly.pdbx_strand_id
1 'polypeptide(L)'
;MAAQCVTKVELNVSCDNLLDMDVGSKSDPLCVLFLNTSGQQWYEVDRTERIKNCLNPTFSKTFVIDYYFEVVQKLKFGIYDIDNKTVQLNDDDFLGEFECTLGQIVSSKKLTRPLVLKNGRPAGKGSITISAEEIKDNRVVLFEMEARKLDNKDLFGKSDPYLEFHKQTSDGNWLMVHRTEVVKNNLNPVWRPFKISLNSLCYGDMDKTIKVECYDYDNDGSHDLIGTFQTTMTKLKEASRNSPVEFECINEKKRQKKKSYKNSGVISVKQCEITVECTFLDYIMGGCQLNFTVGVDFTGSNGDPRSPDSLHYISPNGVNEYLTAIWSVGLVIQDYDTDKMFPAFGFGAQIPPQWQVSHEFPMNFNPSNPFCDGIQGIIEAYRACLPQIKLYGPTNFSPIINHVARFAAAATQQQTASQYYVLLIITDGVITDLDETRQAIVNAAKLPMSIIIVGVGGADFSAMEFLDGDGGSLRSLSGEVAIRDIVQFVPFRQFQNAPKEALSQCVLAEIPQQVVGYFNTYKLLPPKNPAKK
;
A
#
# COMPACT_ATOMS: atom_id res chain seq x y z
N MET A 1 0.53 -15.63 3.11
CA MET A 1 -0.61 -15.03 2.39
C MET A 1 -0.14 -14.72 0.97
N ALA A 2 -0.94 -15.00 -0.06
CA ALA A 2 -0.58 -14.58 -1.42
C ALA A 2 -0.61 -13.04 -1.47
N ALA A 3 0.45 -12.41 -1.98
CA ALA A 3 0.50 -10.97 -2.22
C ALA A 3 -0.77 -10.56 -2.97
N GLN A 4 -1.66 -9.82 -2.30
CA GLN A 4 -2.86 -9.30 -2.93
C GLN A 4 -2.38 -8.26 -3.94
N CYS A 5 -2.50 -8.55 -5.23
CA CYS A 5 -2.15 -7.61 -6.31
C CYS A 5 -2.77 -6.24 -5.99
N VAL A 6 -1.91 -5.25 -5.67
CA VAL A 6 -2.35 -3.96 -5.09
C VAL A 6 -3.01 -3.10 -6.15
N THR A 7 -2.44 -3.08 -7.36
CA THR A 7 -2.96 -2.37 -8.55
C THR A 7 -2.11 -2.66 -9.80
N LYS A 8 -2.50 -2.11 -10.95
CA LYS A 8 -1.71 -2.10 -12.20
C LYS A 8 -1.19 -0.69 -12.48
N VAL A 9 0.00 -0.60 -13.06
CA VAL A 9 0.62 0.66 -13.48
C VAL A 9 0.89 0.62 -14.98
N GLU A 10 0.52 1.69 -15.67
CA GLU A 10 0.82 1.94 -17.06
C GLU A 10 2.07 2.80 -17.18
N LEU A 11 3.04 2.36 -17.99
CA LEU A 11 4.27 3.09 -18.27
C LEU A 11 4.30 3.55 -19.72
N ASN A 12 4.47 4.86 -19.89
CA ASN A 12 4.72 5.51 -21.17
C ASN A 12 6.22 5.81 -21.30
N VAL A 13 6.77 5.63 -22.50
CA VAL A 13 8.21 5.81 -22.76
C VAL A 13 8.43 6.76 -23.92
N SER A 14 9.36 7.69 -23.77
CA SER A 14 9.95 8.48 -24.85
C SER A 14 11.46 8.57 -24.70
N CYS A 15 12.17 8.84 -25.79
CA CYS A 15 13.61 9.08 -25.74
C CYS A 15 13.95 10.38 -26.48
N ASP A 16 15.11 10.94 -26.16
CA ASP A 16 15.66 12.13 -26.80
C ASP A 16 17.14 11.92 -27.11
N ASN A 17 17.60 12.42 -28.26
CA ASN A 17 18.98 12.41 -28.74
C ASN A 17 19.63 11.02 -28.78
N LEU A 18 18.90 10.01 -29.26
CA LEU A 18 19.45 8.67 -29.48
C LEU A 18 20.66 8.69 -30.43
N LEU A 19 21.51 7.67 -30.30
CA LEU A 19 22.61 7.44 -31.25
C LEU A 19 22.05 7.21 -32.65
N ASP A 20 22.78 7.70 -33.65
CA ASP A 20 22.47 7.48 -35.06
C ASP A 20 23.42 6.40 -35.57
N MET A 21 22.90 5.19 -35.78
CA MET A 21 23.68 4.02 -36.20
C MET A 21 23.58 3.75 -37.70
N ASP A 22 22.64 4.43 -38.36
CA ASP A 22 22.29 4.23 -39.76
C ASP A 22 23.20 5.02 -40.72
N VAL A 23 23.55 4.39 -41.86
CA VAL A 23 24.33 5.06 -42.92
C VAL A 23 23.39 5.71 -43.93
N GLY A 24 23.09 6.99 -43.74
CA GLY A 24 22.31 7.81 -44.68
C GLY A 24 20.83 7.95 -44.35
N SER A 25 20.37 7.32 -43.27
CA SER A 25 19.09 7.53 -42.59
C SER A 25 19.33 7.85 -41.11
N LYS A 26 18.24 8.04 -40.36
CA LYS A 26 18.29 8.04 -38.89
C LYS A 26 17.85 6.66 -38.40
N SER A 27 18.31 6.27 -37.22
CA SER A 27 17.82 5.08 -36.51
C SER A 27 16.29 4.96 -36.45
N ASP A 28 15.81 3.72 -36.50
CA ASP A 28 14.44 3.24 -36.36
C ASP A 28 14.22 2.62 -34.96
N PRO A 29 14.15 3.42 -33.87
CA PRO A 29 14.17 2.89 -32.50
C PRO A 29 12.92 2.09 -32.10
N LEU A 30 13.16 1.12 -31.23
CA LEU A 30 12.18 0.35 -30.47
C LEU A 30 12.65 0.19 -29.01
N CYS A 31 11.73 0.23 -28.05
CA CYS A 31 12.00 -0.02 -26.64
C CYS A 31 11.52 -1.42 -26.21
N VAL A 32 12.39 -2.14 -25.52
CA VAL A 32 12.12 -3.46 -24.91
C VAL A 32 12.13 -3.31 -23.40
N LEU A 33 11.08 -3.76 -22.74
CA LEU A 33 11.00 -3.78 -21.29
C LEU A 33 11.38 -5.17 -20.77
N PHE A 34 12.31 -5.22 -19.84
CA PHE A 34 12.62 -6.40 -19.05
C PHE A 34 12.28 -6.18 -17.58
N LEU A 35 11.85 -7.24 -16.90
CA LEU A 35 11.52 -7.24 -15.48
C LEU A 35 12.32 -8.33 -14.75
N ASN A 36 12.71 -8.04 -13.51
CA ASN A 36 13.29 -8.99 -12.58
C ASN A 36 12.74 -8.71 -11.17
N THR A 37 11.96 -9.65 -10.65
CA THR A 37 11.33 -9.59 -9.32
C THR A 37 11.95 -10.53 -8.30
N SER A 38 12.73 -11.53 -8.74
CA SER A 38 13.33 -12.56 -7.88
C SER A 38 14.47 -13.26 -8.63
N GLY A 39 15.70 -13.14 -8.12
CA GLY A 39 16.87 -13.86 -8.64
C GLY A 39 17.75 -13.09 -9.64
N GLN A 40 18.45 -13.83 -10.52
CA GLN A 40 19.47 -13.29 -11.44
C GLN A 40 19.00 -13.12 -12.89
N GLN A 41 17.80 -13.55 -13.24
CA GLN A 41 17.34 -13.55 -14.63
C GLN A 41 16.36 -12.42 -14.92
N TRP A 42 16.59 -11.77 -16.06
CA TRP A 42 15.68 -10.80 -16.66
C TRP A 42 14.76 -11.54 -17.63
N TYR A 43 13.48 -11.23 -17.60
CA TYR A 43 12.54 -11.70 -18.62
C TYR A 43 11.98 -10.51 -19.39
N GLU A 44 11.82 -10.69 -20.69
CA GLU A 44 11.18 -9.70 -21.55
C GLU A 44 9.68 -9.66 -21.22
N VAL A 45 9.19 -8.48 -20.86
CA VAL A 45 7.77 -8.24 -20.58
C VAL A 45 7.03 -7.98 -21.87
N ASP A 46 7.50 -7.00 -22.64
CA ASP A 46 6.90 -6.58 -23.90
C ASP A 46 7.85 -5.63 -24.67
N ARG A 47 7.45 -5.25 -25.89
CA ARG A 47 8.13 -4.30 -26.77
C ARG A 47 7.18 -3.21 -27.26
N THR A 48 7.67 -2.00 -27.43
CA THR A 48 6.93 -0.94 -28.13
C THR A 48 6.85 -1.19 -29.63
N GLU A 49 6.11 -0.35 -30.35
CA GLU A 49 6.27 -0.24 -31.79
C GLU A 49 7.65 0.33 -32.17
N ARG A 50 8.05 0.10 -33.42
CA ARG A 50 9.22 0.72 -34.07
C ARG A 50 8.83 2.07 -34.67
N ILE A 51 9.59 3.11 -34.36
CA ILE A 51 9.40 4.44 -34.94
C ILE A 51 10.49 4.68 -35.97
N LYS A 52 10.10 4.93 -37.23
CA LYS A 52 11.08 5.08 -38.31
C LYS A 52 11.79 6.43 -38.28
N ASN A 53 13.11 6.41 -38.51
CA ASN A 53 13.96 7.55 -38.81
C ASN A 53 13.84 8.67 -37.78
N CYS A 54 13.93 8.31 -36.50
CA CYS A 54 13.65 9.19 -35.39
C CYS A 54 14.64 9.00 -34.24
N LEU A 55 15.39 10.06 -33.90
CA LEU A 55 16.29 10.06 -32.74
C LEU A 55 15.61 10.56 -31.45
N ASN A 56 14.35 10.99 -31.52
CA ASN A 56 13.57 11.47 -30.38
C ASN A 56 12.18 10.80 -30.35
N PRO A 57 12.12 9.45 -30.27
CA PRO A 57 10.86 8.72 -30.34
C PRO A 57 9.96 9.00 -29.14
N THR A 58 8.66 9.15 -29.40
CA THR A 58 7.61 9.04 -28.38
C THR A 58 6.74 7.83 -28.73
N PHE A 59 6.81 6.78 -27.93
CA PHE A 59 6.10 5.52 -28.20
C PHE A 59 4.65 5.63 -27.74
N SER A 60 3.74 5.16 -28.60
CA SER A 60 2.30 5.08 -28.35
C SER A 60 1.90 3.82 -27.60
N LYS A 61 2.63 2.71 -27.78
CA LYS A 61 2.42 1.50 -27.00
C LYS A 61 2.97 1.69 -25.58
N THR A 62 2.14 1.37 -24.59
CA THR A 62 2.47 1.45 -23.18
C THR A 62 2.74 0.07 -22.60
N PHE A 63 3.50 0.04 -21.49
CA PHE A 63 3.75 -1.19 -20.74
C PHE A 63 2.84 -1.24 -19.52
N VAL A 64 2.10 -2.34 -19.34
CA VAL A 64 1.24 -2.55 -18.18
C VAL A 64 1.88 -3.56 -17.23
N ILE A 65 2.16 -3.15 -16.01
CA ILE A 65 2.86 -3.97 -15.00
C ILE A 65 2.01 -4.05 -13.73
N ASP A 66 1.93 -5.22 -13.13
CA ASP A 66 1.36 -5.36 -11.78
C ASP A 66 2.29 -4.70 -10.76
N TYR A 67 1.72 -3.94 -9.83
CA TYR A 67 2.46 -3.26 -8.78
C TYR A 67 2.29 -3.96 -7.43
N TYR A 68 3.43 -4.26 -6.80
CA TYR A 68 3.55 -4.85 -5.47
C TYR A 68 4.44 -3.94 -4.64
N PHE A 69 3.86 -3.25 -3.65
CA PHE A 69 4.58 -2.30 -2.80
C PHE A 69 5.77 -2.96 -2.11
N GLU A 70 5.56 -4.19 -1.64
CA GLU A 70 6.42 -4.99 -0.79
C GLU A 70 7.55 -5.73 -1.54
N VAL A 71 7.66 -5.54 -2.86
CA VAL A 71 8.65 -6.20 -3.74
C VAL A 71 9.50 -5.17 -4.48
N VAL A 72 10.82 -5.39 -4.50
CA VAL A 72 11.73 -4.63 -5.36
C VAL A 72 11.60 -5.13 -6.80
N GLN A 73 10.70 -4.51 -7.56
CA GLN A 73 10.50 -4.84 -8.98
C GLN A 73 11.49 -4.08 -9.85
N LYS A 74 12.59 -4.74 -10.25
CA LYS A 74 13.62 -4.13 -11.10
C LYS A 74 13.19 -4.14 -12.56
N LEU A 75 13.36 -3.00 -13.23
CA LEU A 75 13.04 -2.79 -14.63
C LEU A 75 14.30 -2.41 -15.40
N LYS A 76 14.42 -2.93 -16.61
CA LYS A 76 15.44 -2.56 -17.57
C LYS A 76 14.76 -2.20 -18.89
N PHE A 77 15.03 -1.01 -19.38
CA PHE A 77 14.54 -0.51 -20.66
C PHE A 77 15.71 -0.57 -21.65
N GLY A 78 15.65 -1.47 -22.63
CA GLY A 78 16.63 -1.58 -23.70
C GLY A 78 16.12 -0.90 -24.97
N ILE A 79 16.92 0.00 -25.55
CA ILE A 79 16.60 0.70 -26.80
C ILE A 79 17.45 0.10 -27.92
N TYR A 80 16.78 -0.29 -29.00
CA TYR A 80 17.38 -0.96 -30.15
C TYR A 80 17.01 -0.23 -31.44
N ASP A 81 17.93 -0.20 -32.38
CA ASP A 81 17.72 0.20 -33.76
C ASP A 81 17.35 -1.03 -34.59
N ILE A 82 16.17 -1.02 -35.20
CA ILE A 82 15.64 -2.22 -35.87
C ILE A 82 15.70 -2.02 -37.39
N ASP A 83 16.79 -2.50 -37.98
CA ASP A 83 17.05 -2.39 -39.43
C ASP A 83 16.39 -3.52 -40.23
N ASN A 84 16.10 -4.64 -39.56
CA ASN A 84 15.65 -5.87 -40.21
C ASN A 84 14.17 -6.18 -39.98
N LYS A 85 13.62 -7.09 -40.80
CA LYS A 85 12.24 -7.59 -40.67
C LYS A 85 12.12 -8.76 -39.67
N THR A 86 13.22 -9.17 -39.04
CA THR A 86 13.30 -10.29 -38.11
C THR A 86 12.85 -9.89 -36.71
N VAL A 87 12.31 -10.84 -35.94
CA VAL A 87 11.81 -10.61 -34.57
C VAL A 87 12.93 -10.71 -33.52
N GLN A 88 14.11 -11.23 -33.90
CA GLN A 88 15.22 -11.48 -32.97
C GLN A 88 16.11 -10.24 -32.82
N LEU A 89 16.35 -9.83 -31.57
CA LEU A 89 17.14 -8.63 -31.21
C LEU A 89 18.67 -8.83 -31.30
N ASN A 90 19.13 -10.01 -31.71
CA ASN A 90 20.55 -10.35 -31.73
C ASN A 90 21.30 -9.68 -32.88
N ASP A 91 20.58 -9.31 -33.93
CA ASP A 91 21.10 -8.72 -35.16
C ASP A 91 20.82 -7.21 -35.26
N ASP A 92 20.21 -6.63 -34.21
CA ASP A 92 19.77 -5.23 -34.14
C ASP A 92 20.77 -4.36 -33.35
N ASP A 93 20.98 -3.12 -33.77
CA ASP A 93 21.98 -2.22 -33.19
C ASP A 93 21.52 -1.68 -31.83
N PHE A 94 22.37 -1.79 -30.80
CA PHE A 94 22.02 -1.41 -29.43
C PHE A 94 22.26 0.09 -29.19
N LEU A 95 21.18 0.84 -28.95
CA LEU A 95 21.22 2.30 -28.77
C LEU A 95 21.44 2.72 -27.32
N GLY A 96 21.12 1.85 -26.35
CA GLY A 96 21.38 2.08 -24.92
C GLY A 96 20.36 1.41 -24.01
N GLU A 97 20.62 1.39 -22.71
CA GLU A 97 19.70 0.94 -21.68
C GLU A 97 19.61 1.88 -20.49
N PHE A 98 18.55 1.70 -19.72
CA PHE A 98 18.37 2.29 -18.40
C PHE A 98 17.75 1.27 -17.45
N GLU A 99 18.33 1.13 -16.25
CA GLU A 99 17.83 0.27 -15.17
C GLU A 99 17.31 1.10 -14.00
N CYS A 100 16.17 0.70 -13.44
CA CYS A 100 15.59 1.31 -12.24
C CYS A 100 14.64 0.32 -11.54
N THR A 101 13.97 0.75 -10.48
CA THR A 101 12.85 0.00 -9.89
C THR A 101 11.51 0.62 -10.28
N LEU A 102 10.45 -0.18 -10.30
CA LEU A 102 9.08 0.35 -10.46
C LEU A 102 8.74 1.37 -9.35
N GLY A 103 9.21 1.12 -8.12
CA GLY A 103 9.10 2.03 -6.98
C GLY A 103 9.61 3.45 -7.29
N GLN A 104 10.79 3.56 -7.91
CA GLN A 104 11.38 4.86 -8.29
C GLN A 104 10.57 5.60 -9.34
N ILE A 105 9.97 4.89 -10.29
CA ILE A 105 9.13 5.50 -11.32
C ILE A 105 7.84 6.01 -10.70
N VAL A 106 7.15 5.21 -9.88
CA VAL A 106 5.87 5.62 -9.28
C VAL A 106 6.04 6.74 -8.25
N SER A 107 7.14 6.77 -7.49
CA SER A 107 7.42 7.87 -6.56
C SER A 107 7.73 9.19 -7.26
N SER A 108 8.38 9.13 -8.43
CA SER A 108 8.67 10.33 -9.22
C SER A 108 7.51 10.75 -10.14
N LYS A 109 6.58 9.83 -10.44
CA LYS A 109 5.55 9.88 -11.50
C LYS A 109 6.11 10.01 -12.93
N LYS A 110 7.18 10.78 -13.12
CA LYS A 110 7.92 10.97 -14.36
C LYS A 110 9.42 11.00 -14.06
N LEU A 111 10.17 10.16 -14.75
CA LEU A 111 11.59 9.96 -14.57
C LEU A 111 12.32 10.16 -15.90
N THR A 112 13.25 11.10 -15.96
CA THR A 112 14.13 11.31 -17.12
C THR A 112 15.57 11.00 -16.72
N ARG A 113 16.24 10.12 -17.47
CA ARG A 113 17.59 9.64 -17.17
C ARG A 113 18.42 9.43 -18.44
N PRO A 114 19.75 9.58 -18.37
CA PRO A 114 20.63 9.28 -19.50
C PRO A 114 20.64 7.77 -19.78
N LEU A 115 20.79 7.40 -21.05
CA LEU A 115 21.00 6.03 -21.48
C LEU A 115 22.49 5.65 -21.37
N VAL A 116 22.75 4.38 -21.08
CA VAL A 116 24.11 3.82 -21.05
C VAL A 116 24.25 2.65 -22.01
N LEU A 117 25.46 2.42 -22.52
CA LEU A 117 25.80 1.25 -23.30
C LEU A 117 26.02 0.04 -22.38
N LYS A 118 26.08 -1.19 -22.93
CA LYS A 118 26.32 -2.43 -22.17
C LYS A 118 27.61 -2.43 -21.33
N ASN A 119 28.57 -1.57 -21.66
CA ASN A 119 29.83 -1.39 -20.93
C ASN A 119 29.77 -0.26 -19.87
N GLY A 120 28.59 0.28 -19.58
CA GLY A 120 28.34 1.35 -18.62
C GLY A 120 28.73 2.75 -19.10
N ARG A 121 29.27 2.91 -20.32
CA ARG A 121 29.59 4.25 -20.85
C ARG A 121 28.31 4.97 -21.28
N PRO A 122 28.27 6.32 -21.23
CA PRO A 122 27.14 7.08 -21.76
C PRO A 122 26.84 6.73 -23.22
N ALA A 123 25.58 6.50 -23.56
CA ALA A 123 25.12 6.27 -24.92
C ALA A 123 24.94 7.62 -25.65
N GLY A 124 26.07 8.31 -25.89
CA GLY A 124 26.07 9.65 -26.45
C GLY A 124 25.36 10.67 -25.56
N LYS A 125 24.41 11.41 -26.13
CA LYS A 125 23.50 12.34 -25.40
C LYS A 125 22.11 11.74 -25.19
N GLY A 126 21.95 10.45 -25.48
CA GLY A 126 20.69 9.74 -25.41
C GLY A 126 20.11 9.77 -24.01
N SER A 127 18.82 10.05 -23.91
CA SER A 127 18.08 9.98 -22.65
C SER A 127 16.73 9.31 -22.87
N ILE A 128 16.23 8.70 -21.81
CA ILE A 128 14.92 8.07 -21.74
C ILE A 128 14.07 8.82 -20.71
N THR A 129 12.80 9.01 -21.04
CA THR A 129 11.78 9.53 -20.15
C THR A 129 10.69 8.49 -19.99
N ILE A 130 10.40 8.13 -18.75
CA ILE A 130 9.34 7.17 -18.37
C ILE A 130 8.32 7.91 -17.52
N SER A 131 7.03 7.78 -17.83
CA SER A 131 5.96 8.29 -16.98
C SER A 131 4.97 7.20 -16.61
N ALA A 132 4.55 7.18 -15.34
CA ALA A 132 3.65 6.21 -14.77
C ALA A 132 2.26 6.79 -14.47
N GLU A 133 1.24 5.99 -14.74
CA GLU A 133 -0.14 6.22 -14.31
C GLU A 133 -0.71 4.95 -13.67
N GLU A 134 -1.46 5.08 -12.58
CA GLU A 134 -2.16 3.93 -11.98
C GLU A 134 -3.41 3.59 -12.83
N ILE A 135 -3.55 2.32 -13.21
CA ILE A 135 -4.75 1.82 -13.88
C ILE A 135 -5.73 1.36 -12.82
N LYS A 136 -6.56 2.29 -12.33
CA LYS A 136 -7.63 1.97 -11.37
C LYS A 136 -8.77 2.96 -11.44
N ASP A 137 -10.01 2.44 -11.34
CA ASP A 137 -11.17 3.27 -11.06
C ASP A 137 -11.30 3.44 -9.54
N ASN A 138 -10.78 4.56 -9.04
CA ASN A 138 -10.79 4.93 -7.63
C ASN A 138 -12.09 5.68 -7.21
N ARG A 139 -13.11 5.70 -8.09
CA ARG A 139 -14.41 6.27 -7.77
C ARG A 139 -15.22 5.31 -6.90
N VAL A 140 -15.74 5.84 -5.81
CA VAL A 140 -16.69 5.18 -4.91
C VAL A 140 -17.99 5.95 -4.89
N VAL A 141 -19.08 5.24 -4.66
CA VAL A 141 -20.41 5.80 -4.53
C VAL A 141 -20.81 5.78 -3.06
N LEU A 142 -21.01 6.96 -2.48
CA LEU A 142 -21.55 7.14 -1.14
C LEU A 142 -23.07 7.16 -1.20
N PHE A 143 -23.70 6.28 -0.42
CA PHE A 143 -25.15 6.16 -0.31
C PHE A 143 -25.65 6.54 1.08
N GLU A 144 -26.74 7.32 1.12
CA GLU A 144 -27.63 7.43 2.28
C GLU A 144 -29.01 6.94 1.84
N MET A 145 -29.51 5.87 2.47
CA MET A 145 -30.73 5.20 2.06
C MET A 145 -31.67 4.92 3.23
N GLU A 146 -32.96 4.99 2.95
CA GLU A 146 -34.02 4.62 3.87
C GLU A 146 -35.13 3.90 3.13
N ALA A 147 -36.01 3.23 3.85
CA ALA A 147 -37.23 2.68 3.29
C ALA A 147 -38.43 3.06 4.16
N ARG A 148 -39.62 2.90 3.59
CA ARG A 148 -40.87 3.13 4.31
C ARG A 148 -41.95 2.15 3.89
N LYS A 149 -42.82 1.85 4.85
CA LYS A 149 -43.99 0.97 4.66
C LYS A 149 -43.59 -0.37 4.04
N LEU A 150 -42.45 -0.92 4.46
CA LEU A 150 -42.05 -2.26 4.04
C LEU A 150 -43.10 -3.28 4.49
N ASP A 151 -43.35 -4.30 3.67
CA ASP A 151 -44.24 -5.39 4.04
C ASP A 151 -43.61 -6.20 5.19
N ASN A 152 -44.38 -6.42 6.25
CA ASN A 152 -43.97 -7.29 7.34
C ASN A 152 -43.99 -8.76 6.93
N LYS A 153 -42.92 -9.51 7.21
CA LYS A 153 -42.87 -10.97 7.01
C LYS A 153 -42.92 -11.76 8.31
N ASP A 154 -42.63 -11.13 9.44
CA ASP A 154 -42.67 -11.78 10.74
C ASP A 154 -44.07 -11.96 11.32
N LEU A 155 -44.27 -13.10 12.00
CA LEU A 155 -45.47 -13.39 12.79
C LEU A 155 -45.46 -12.70 14.17
N PHE A 156 -44.28 -12.54 14.78
CA PHE A 156 -44.09 -11.94 16.10
C PHE A 156 -43.06 -10.82 16.04
N GLY A 157 -43.51 -9.63 15.64
CA GLY A 157 -42.64 -8.47 15.47
C GLY A 157 -42.91 -7.77 14.13
N LYS A 158 -41.93 -6.99 13.70
CA LYS A 158 -41.83 -6.45 12.35
C LYS A 158 -40.56 -7.01 11.73
N SER A 159 -40.53 -7.04 10.42
CA SER A 159 -39.32 -7.34 9.65
C SER A 159 -38.06 -6.64 10.15
N ASP A 160 -36.95 -7.34 9.98
CA ASP A 160 -35.56 -6.99 10.21
C ASP A 160 -34.86 -6.69 8.85
N PRO A 161 -35.19 -5.59 8.15
CA PRO A 161 -34.78 -5.42 6.76
C PRO A 161 -33.29 -5.10 6.56
N TYR A 162 -32.76 -5.63 5.46
CA TYR A 162 -31.46 -5.25 4.87
C TYR A 162 -31.55 -5.18 3.34
N LEU A 163 -30.56 -4.53 2.71
CA LEU A 163 -30.46 -4.40 1.25
C LEU A 163 -29.29 -5.20 0.69
N GLU A 164 -29.47 -5.76 -0.50
CA GLU A 164 -28.42 -6.38 -1.31
C GLU A 164 -28.34 -5.72 -2.68
N PHE A 165 -27.15 -5.24 -3.03
CA PHE A 165 -26.85 -4.67 -4.34
C PHE A 165 -26.22 -5.73 -5.22
N HIS A 166 -26.71 -5.79 -6.46
CA HIS A 166 -26.28 -6.76 -7.44
C HIS A 166 -25.93 -6.08 -8.76
N LYS A 167 -24.83 -6.50 -9.37
CA LYS A 167 -24.48 -6.15 -10.75
C LYS A 167 -24.83 -7.30 -11.69
N GLN A 168 -25.12 -6.97 -12.94
CA GLN A 168 -25.29 -7.97 -13.99
C GLN A 168 -23.94 -8.29 -14.64
N THR A 169 -23.55 -9.55 -14.69
CA THR A 169 -22.33 -10.04 -15.35
C THR A 169 -22.57 -10.22 -16.86
N SER A 170 -21.49 -10.40 -17.63
CA SER A 170 -21.54 -10.50 -19.10
C SER A 170 -22.33 -11.71 -19.62
N ASP A 171 -22.41 -12.78 -18.81
CA ASP A 171 -23.22 -13.98 -19.04
C ASP A 171 -24.68 -13.81 -18.58
N GLY A 172 -25.07 -12.62 -18.11
CA GLY A 172 -26.43 -12.27 -17.72
C GLY A 172 -26.79 -12.61 -16.27
N ASN A 173 -25.88 -13.23 -15.52
CA ASN A 173 -26.09 -13.57 -14.11
C ASN A 173 -26.03 -12.33 -13.20
N TRP A 174 -26.57 -12.46 -11.98
CA TRP A 174 -26.52 -11.41 -10.96
C TRP A 174 -25.47 -11.76 -9.91
N LEU A 175 -24.52 -10.86 -9.67
CA LEU A 175 -23.50 -10.99 -8.64
C LEU A 175 -23.76 -9.98 -7.53
N MET A 176 -23.88 -10.45 -6.27
CA MET A 176 -23.99 -9.57 -5.09
C MET A 176 -22.66 -8.86 -4.86
N VAL A 177 -22.69 -7.54 -4.74
CA VAL A 177 -21.49 -6.69 -4.58
C VAL A 177 -21.48 -5.91 -3.27
N HIS A 178 -22.63 -5.79 -2.60
CA HIS A 178 -22.73 -5.14 -1.31
C HIS A 178 -23.98 -5.60 -0.56
N ARG A 179 -23.90 -5.66 0.77
CA ARG A 179 -25.00 -5.91 1.69
C ARG A 179 -24.93 -4.89 2.84
N THR A 180 -26.05 -4.26 3.18
CA THR A 180 -26.14 -3.33 4.32
C THR A 180 -26.23 -4.09 5.65
N GLU A 181 -26.19 -3.36 6.78
CA GLU A 181 -26.56 -3.95 8.06
C GLU A 181 -28.05 -4.30 8.12
N VAL A 182 -28.38 -5.20 9.05
CA VAL A 182 -29.75 -5.57 9.42
C VAL A 182 -30.30 -4.56 10.42
N VAL A 183 -31.46 -3.98 10.11
CA VAL A 183 -32.16 -3.05 11.03
C VAL A 183 -33.33 -3.77 11.67
N LYS A 184 -33.21 -4.11 12.95
CA LYS A 184 -34.21 -4.96 13.63
C LYS A 184 -35.56 -4.27 13.87
N ASN A 185 -36.64 -5.01 13.69
CA ASN A 185 -38.02 -4.72 14.05
C ASN A 185 -38.51 -3.38 13.50
N ASN A 186 -38.28 -3.13 12.20
CA ASN A 186 -38.49 -1.83 11.60
C ASN A 186 -38.96 -1.88 10.13
N LEU A 187 -40.20 -1.45 9.87
CA LEU A 187 -40.74 -1.33 8.51
C LEU A 187 -40.40 0.01 7.82
N ASN A 188 -39.67 0.89 8.50
CA ASN A 188 -39.19 2.17 7.97
C ASN A 188 -37.70 2.36 8.33
N PRO A 189 -36.83 1.44 7.90
CA PRO A 189 -35.42 1.46 8.27
C PRO A 189 -34.71 2.68 7.66
N VAL A 190 -33.72 3.18 8.40
CA VAL A 190 -32.68 4.06 7.87
C VAL A 190 -31.37 3.30 8.08
N TRP A 191 -30.71 2.95 6.99
CA TRP A 191 -29.41 2.27 7.05
C TRP A 191 -28.29 3.29 7.25
N ARG A 192 -27.20 2.87 7.89
CA ARG A 192 -25.99 3.68 8.04
C ARG A 192 -25.46 4.06 6.66
N PRO A 193 -24.87 5.25 6.48
CA PRO A 193 -24.22 5.59 5.22
C PRO A 193 -23.16 4.55 4.86
N PHE A 194 -23.13 4.14 3.59
CA PHE A 194 -22.21 3.11 3.10
C PHE A 194 -21.62 3.51 1.74
N LYS A 195 -20.53 2.84 1.36
CA LYS A 195 -19.82 3.08 0.11
C LYS A 195 -19.73 1.80 -0.71
N ILE A 196 -19.84 1.94 -2.04
CA ILE A 196 -19.60 0.85 -3.00
C ILE A 196 -18.66 1.36 -4.09
N SER A 197 -17.64 0.60 -4.48
CA SER A 197 -16.82 0.92 -5.65
C SER A 197 -17.69 1.05 -6.91
N LEU A 198 -17.50 2.11 -7.70
CA LEU A 198 -18.27 2.33 -8.92
C LEU A 198 -18.03 1.21 -9.94
N ASN A 199 -16.78 0.75 -10.06
CA ASN A 199 -16.44 -0.41 -10.89
C ASN A 199 -17.11 -1.70 -10.37
N SER A 200 -17.15 -1.89 -9.06
CA SER A 200 -17.84 -3.05 -8.48
C SER A 200 -19.34 -3.01 -8.71
N LEU A 201 -19.95 -1.83 -8.67
CA LEU A 201 -21.39 -1.64 -8.80
C LEU A 201 -21.88 -1.71 -10.25
N CYS A 202 -21.14 -1.12 -11.19
CA CYS A 202 -21.60 -0.97 -12.58
C CYS A 202 -20.46 -0.98 -13.64
N TYR A 203 -19.27 -1.50 -13.31
CA TYR A 203 -18.10 -1.49 -14.20
C TYR A 203 -17.65 -0.09 -14.65
N GLY A 204 -18.00 0.95 -13.87
CA GLY A 204 -17.73 2.35 -14.24
C GLY A 204 -18.68 2.90 -15.30
N ASP A 205 -19.56 2.06 -15.86
CA ASP A 205 -20.57 2.44 -16.84
C ASP A 205 -21.86 2.85 -16.13
N MET A 206 -22.20 4.14 -16.31
CA MET A 206 -23.28 4.80 -15.58
C MET A 206 -24.67 4.26 -15.92
N ASP A 207 -24.81 3.61 -17.07
CA ASP A 207 -26.09 3.15 -17.61
C ASP A 207 -26.28 1.64 -17.47
N LYS A 208 -25.30 0.90 -16.94
CA LYS A 208 -25.46 -0.51 -16.58
C LYS A 208 -26.52 -0.68 -15.50
N THR A 209 -27.35 -1.71 -15.66
CA THR A 209 -28.42 -2.03 -14.73
C THR A 209 -27.86 -2.55 -13.40
N ILE A 210 -28.35 -1.97 -12.33
CA ILE A 210 -28.12 -2.36 -10.95
C ILE A 210 -29.44 -2.92 -10.40
N LYS A 211 -29.39 -4.08 -9.78
CA LYS A 211 -30.53 -4.67 -9.08
C LYS A 211 -30.33 -4.51 -7.58
N VAL A 212 -31.37 -4.06 -6.90
CA VAL A 212 -31.39 -3.97 -5.44
C VAL A 212 -32.51 -4.86 -4.93
N GLU A 213 -32.20 -5.67 -3.94
CA GLU A 213 -33.14 -6.56 -3.27
C GLU A 213 -33.22 -6.19 -1.80
N CYS A 214 -34.44 -6.19 -1.25
CA CYS A 214 -34.68 -5.97 0.16
C CYS A 214 -35.20 -7.26 0.76
N TYR A 215 -34.52 -7.75 1.80
CA TYR A 215 -34.80 -8.99 2.49
C TYR A 215 -35.14 -8.73 3.95
N ASP A 216 -35.88 -9.66 4.53
CA ASP A 216 -36.11 -9.81 5.96
C ASP A 216 -35.10 -10.82 6.53
N TYR A 217 -34.46 -10.49 7.66
CA TYR A 217 -33.45 -11.37 8.27
C TYR A 217 -34.08 -12.38 9.23
N ASP A 218 -34.06 -13.66 8.85
CA ASP A 218 -34.38 -14.77 9.75
C ASP A 218 -33.14 -15.48 10.34
N ASN A 219 -33.17 -15.79 11.64
CA ASN A 219 -32.05 -16.45 12.34
C ASN A 219 -31.74 -17.87 11.83
N ASP A 220 -32.68 -18.53 11.16
CA ASP A 220 -32.50 -19.87 10.60
C ASP A 220 -31.84 -19.86 9.20
N GLY A 221 -31.54 -18.66 8.67
CA GLY A 221 -30.93 -18.46 7.36
C GLY A 221 -31.93 -18.45 6.20
N SER A 222 -33.23 -18.60 6.45
CA SER A 222 -34.29 -18.61 5.43
C SER A 222 -34.82 -17.22 5.08
N HIS A 223 -33.91 -16.25 4.93
CA HIS A 223 -34.22 -14.83 4.74
C HIS A 223 -35.29 -14.57 3.66
N ASP A 224 -36.33 -13.85 4.05
CA ASP A 224 -37.53 -13.67 3.24
C ASP A 224 -37.44 -12.45 2.32
N LEU A 225 -37.55 -12.63 1.00
CA LEU A 225 -37.55 -11.50 0.06
C LEU A 225 -38.78 -10.59 0.29
N ILE A 226 -38.54 -9.33 0.67
CA ILE A 226 -39.56 -8.28 0.74
C ILE A 226 -39.89 -7.84 -0.67
N GLY A 227 -38.91 -7.42 -1.46
CA GLY A 227 -39.08 -7.09 -2.87
C GLY A 227 -37.78 -6.62 -3.53
N THR A 228 -37.88 -6.26 -4.81
CA THR A 228 -36.75 -5.85 -5.65
C THR A 228 -37.08 -4.64 -6.51
N PHE A 229 -36.07 -3.87 -6.89
CA PHE A 229 -36.13 -2.91 -7.97
C PHE A 229 -34.83 -2.93 -8.79
N GLN A 230 -34.90 -2.39 -10.01
CA GLN A 230 -33.74 -2.19 -10.87
C GLN A 230 -33.58 -0.70 -11.18
N THR A 231 -32.34 -0.25 -11.33
CA THR A 231 -31.99 1.15 -11.59
C THR A 231 -30.65 1.24 -12.33
N THR A 232 -30.14 2.45 -12.55
CA THR A 232 -28.80 2.73 -13.08
C THR A 232 -28.12 3.79 -12.22
N MET A 233 -26.80 3.93 -12.36
CA MET A 233 -26.09 5.00 -11.65
C MET A 233 -26.50 6.39 -12.13
N THR A 234 -26.84 6.55 -13.41
CA THR A 234 -27.42 7.78 -13.97
C THR A 234 -28.66 8.19 -13.18
N LYS A 235 -29.57 7.25 -12.89
CA LYS A 235 -30.78 7.54 -12.10
C LYS A 235 -30.48 7.77 -10.62
N LEU A 236 -29.59 6.97 -10.04
CA LEU A 236 -29.22 7.09 -8.61
C LEU A 236 -28.59 8.45 -8.30
N LYS A 237 -27.74 8.98 -9.18
CA LYS A 237 -27.08 10.29 -9.00
C LYS A 237 -28.02 11.49 -8.98
N GLU A 238 -29.27 11.35 -9.42
CA GLU A 238 -30.27 12.40 -9.28
C GLU A 238 -30.64 12.65 -7.80
N ALA A 239 -30.36 11.70 -6.90
CA ALA A 239 -30.68 11.78 -5.49
C ALA A 239 -29.85 12.84 -4.75
N SER A 240 -30.55 13.75 -4.09
CA SER A 240 -29.98 14.69 -3.13
C SER A 240 -30.87 14.79 -1.89
N ARG A 241 -30.33 15.27 -0.77
CA ARG A 241 -31.10 15.32 0.50
C ARG A 241 -32.39 16.15 0.38
N ASN A 242 -32.44 17.09 -0.56
CA ASN A 242 -33.60 17.92 -0.84
C ASN A 242 -34.55 17.33 -1.90
N SER A 243 -34.10 16.35 -2.67
CA SER A 243 -34.86 15.67 -3.71
C SER A 243 -34.45 14.19 -3.78
N PRO A 244 -34.95 13.35 -2.85
CA PRO A 244 -34.64 11.92 -2.85
C PRO A 244 -35.20 11.22 -4.10
N VAL A 245 -34.50 10.19 -4.57
CA VAL A 245 -35.01 9.30 -5.62
C VAL A 245 -35.66 8.09 -4.97
N GLU A 246 -36.85 7.73 -5.41
CA GLU A 246 -37.64 6.66 -4.81
C GLU A 246 -37.90 5.53 -5.79
N PHE A 247 -37.86 4.31 -5.27
CA PHE A 247 -38.11 3.09 -6.01
C PHE A 247 -39.17 2.26 -5.28
N GLU A 248 -40.18 1.83 -6.01
CA GLU A 248 -41.15 0.88 -5.49
C GLU A 248 -40.49 -0.49 -5.32
N CYS A 249 -40.59 -1.06 -4.12
CA CYS A 249 -40.07 -2.38 -3.83
C CYS A 249 -41.08 -3.44 -4.31
N ILE A 250 -40.76 -4.20 -5.35
CA ILE A 250 -41.71 -5.11 -6.01
C ILE A 250 -41.42 -6.57 -5.65
N ASN A 251 -42.43 -7.28 -5.15
CA ASN A 251 -42.40 -8.72 -4.97
C ASN A 251 -43.19 -9.39 -6.11
N GLU A 252 -42.48 -10.01 -7.05
CA GLU A 252 -43.12 -10.63 -8.23
C GLU A 252 -44.13 -11.72 -7.86
N LYS A 253 -43.82 -12.54 -6.84
CA LYS A 253 -44.74 -13.58 -6.37
C LYS A 253 -46.05 -12.97 -5.84
N LYS A 254 -46.00 -11.83 -5.13
CA LYS A 254 -47.21 -11.12 -4.68
C LYS A 254 -47.93 -10.43 -5.84
N ARG A 255 -47.20 -9.79 -6.75
CA ARG A 255 -47.76 -9.10 -7.93
C ARG A 255 -48.56 -10.05 -8.82
N GLN A 256 -48.04 -11.26 -9.05
CA GLN A 256 -48.75 -12.29 -9.81
C GLN A 256 -49.99 -12.84 -9.10
N LYS A 257 -49.97 -12.91 -7.75
CA LYS A 257 -51.07 -13.49 -6.95
C LYS A 257 -52.18 -12.50 -6.60
N LYS A 258 -51.88 -11.21 -6.47
CA LYS A 258 -52.81 -10.19 -5.95
C LYS A 258 -53.01 -9.06 -6.96
N LYS A 259 -54.19 -9.00 -7.59
CA LYS A 259 -54.54 -7.94 -8.56
C LYS A 259 -54.48 -6.51 -8.00
N SER A 260 -54.69 -6.33 -6.69
CA SER A 260 -54.65 -5.02 -6.02
C SER A 260 -53.26 -4.66 -5.45
N TYR A 261 -52.24 -5.50 -5.68
CA TYR A 261 -50.90 -5.26 -5.19
C TYR A 261 -50.29 -4.03 -5.88
N LYS A 262 -49.76 -3.10 -5.07
CA LYS A 262 -49.02 -1.93 -5.56
C LYS A 262 -47.51 -2.15 -5.43
N ASN A 263 -47.04 -2.27 -4.20
CA ASN A 263 -45.64 -2.53 -3.84
C ASN A 263 -45.57 -3.17 -2.44
N SER A 264 -44.38 -3.59 -2.04
CA SER A 264 -44.03 -4.14 -0.71
C SER A 264 -43.27 -3.09 0.11
N GLY A 265 -43.55 -1.81 -0.15
CA GLY A 265 -42.85 -0.65 0.40
C GLY A 265 -42.11 0.17 -0.65
N VAL A 266 -41.52 1.27 -0.21
CA VAL A 266 -40.74 2.20 -1.05
C VAL A 266 -39.35 2.37 -0.45
N ILE A 267 -38.33 2.21 -1.28
CA ILE A 267 -36.92 2.45 -0.92
C ILE A 267 -36.54 3.82 -1.49
N SER A 268 -35.98 4.67 -0.65
CA SER A 268 -35.57 6.03 -1.00
C SER A 268 -34.05 6.17 -0.87
N VAL A 269 -33.44 6.69 -1.93
CA VAL A 269 -32.05 7.14 -1.95
C VAL A 269 -32.06 8.63 -1.61
N LYS A 270 -31.59 8.98 -0.41
CA LYS A 270 -31.53 10.36 0.07
C LYS A 270 -30.31 11.09 -0.46
N GLN A 271 -29.19 10.39 -0.58
CA GLN A 271 -27.96 10.93 -1.15
C GLN A 271 -27.26 9.83 -1.93
N CYS A 272 -26.79 10.17 -3.12
CA CYS A 272 -25.92 9.34 -3.93
C CYS A 272 -24.82 10.22 -4.52
N GLU A 273 -23.62 10.15 -3.94
CA GLU A 273 -22.50 10.98 -4.34
C GLU A 273 -21.36 10.11 -4.87
N ILE A 274 -20.83 10.44 -6.05
CA ILE A 274 -19.62 9.79 -6.55
C ILE A 274 -18.42 10.62 -6.10
N THR A 275 -17.58 10.02 -5.26
CA THR A 275 -16.35 10.62 -4.76
C THR A 275 -15.16 9.82 -5.24
N VAL A 276 -14.02 10.47 -5.38
CA VAL A 276 -12.73 9.79 -5.60
C VAL A 276 -12.11 9.52 -4.24
N GLU A 277 -11.73 8.28 -3.96
CA GLU A 277 -10.91 7.93 -2.80
C GLU A 277 -9.48 7.73 -3.25
N CYS A 278 -8.54 8.43 -2.60
CA CYS A 278 -7.14 8.30 -2.94
C CYS A 278 -6.64 6.89 -2.59
N THR A 279 -6.01 6.25 -3.58
CA THR A 279 -5.27 5.00 -3.39
C THR A 279 -3.91 5.29 -2.75
N PHE A 280 -3.18 4.23 -2.40
CA PHE A 280 -1.79 4.37 -1.98
C PHE A 280 -0.93 5.05 -3.05
N LEU A 281 -1.05 4.65 -4.32
CA LEU A 281 -0.28 5.26 -5.40
C LEU A 281 -0.72 6.69 -5.71
N ASP A 282 -1.99 7.07 -5.51
CA ASP A 282 -2.41 8.47 -5.60
C ASP A 282 -1.63 9.36 -4.63
N TYR A 283 -1.38 8.88 -3.39
CA TYR A 283 -0.56 9.59 -2.42
C TYR A 283 0.91 9.64 -2.85
N ILE A 284 1.50 8.49 -3.20
CA ILE A 284 2.92 8.39 -3.61
C ILE A 284 3.20 9.21 -4.87
N MET A 285 2.49 8.98 -5.97
CA MET A 285 2.61 9.74 -7.23
C MET A 285 2.23 11.22 -7.05
N GLY A 286 1.38 11.51 -6.05
CA GLY A 286 1.00 12.86 -5.63
C GLY A 286 2.07 13.59 -4.82
N GLY A 287 3.18 12.94 -4.48
CA GLY A 287 4.33 13.53 -3.77
C GLY A 287 4.34 13.28 -2.26
N CYS A 288 3.58 12.31 -1.75
CA CYS A 288 3.76 11.82 -0.38
C CYS A 288 5.10 11.07 -0.26
N GLN A 289 5.84 11.36 0.80
CA GLN A 289 7.09 10.66 1.13
C GLN A 289 6.90 9.72 2.32
N LEU A 290 7.53 8.54 2.26
CA LEU A 290 7.62 7.59 3.36
C LEU A 290 8.98 7.73 4.05
N ASN A 291 8.99 8.45 5.17
CA ASN A 291 10.20 8.68 5.97
C ASN A 291 10.52 7.43 6.77
N PHE A 292 11.70 6.84 6.54
CA PHE A 292 12.08 5.58 7.15
C PHE A 292 13.08 5.77 8.30
N THR A 293 12.77 5.22 9.48
CA THR A 293 13.67 5.22 10.65
C THR A 293 13.94 3.79 11.09
N VAL A 294 15.20 3.48 11.44
CA VAL A 294 15.58 2.15 11.93
C VAL A 294 16.00 2.21 13.39
N GLY A 295 15.44 1.32 14.21
CA GLY A 295 15.79 1.06 15.60
C GLY A 295 16.36 -0.34 15.76
N VAL A 296 17.60 -0.44 16.24
CA VAL A 296 18.30 -1.70 16.46
C VAL A 296 18.48 -1.93 17.95
N ASP A 297 17.99 -3.08 18.40
CA ASP A 297 18.23 -3.60 19.73
C ASP A 297 19.71 -4.00 19.88
N PHE A 298 20.40 -3.41 20.85
CA PHE A 298 21.77 -3.75 21.25
C PHE A 298 21.81 -4.22 22.71
N THR A 299 20.80 -4.93 23.17
CA THR A 299 20.75 -5.48 24.52
C THR A 299 21.60 -6.74 24.65
N GLY A 300 22.02 -7.05 25.88
CA GLY A 300 22.92 -8.14 26.22
C GLY A 300 22.33 -9.53 26.01
N SER A 301 21.01 -9.66 25.86
CA SER A 301 20.35 -10.94 25.47
C SER A 301 20.84 -11.45 24.12
N ASN A 302 21.33 -10.56 23.25
CA ASN A 302 21.93 -10.90 21.96
C ASN A 302 23.29 -11.62 22.05
N GLY A 303 23.90 -11.71 23.24
CA GLY A 303 25.20 -12.35 23.45
C GLY A 303 26.39 -11.54 22.93
N ASP A 304 27.62 -11.99 23.23
CA ASP A 304 28.85 -11.30 22.82
C ASP A 304 28.99 -11.29 21.28
N PRO A 305 29.04 -10.13 20.60
CA PRO A 305 29.15 -10.03 19.14
C PRO A 305 30.36 -10.74 18.52
N ARG A 306 31.37 -11.09 19.33
CA ARG A 306 32.55 -11.85 18.89
C ARG A 306 32.29 -13.36 18.86
N SER A 307 31.25 -13.82 19.54
CA SER A 307 30.84 -15.23 19.58
C SER A 307 29.97 -15.56 18.37
N PRO A 308 30.22 -16.67 17.64
CA PRO A 308 29.35 -17.15 16.58
C PRO A 308 27.89 -17.39 16.98
N ASP A 309 27.63 -17.60 18.26
CA ASP A 309 26.27 -17.83 18.80
C ASP A 309 25.49 -16.52 19.04
N SER A 310 26.14 -15.35 18.88
CA SER A 310 25.46 -14.06 19.05
C SER A 310 24.61 -13.70 17.84
N LEU A 311 23.44 -13.10 18.08
CA LEU A 311 22.59 -12.57 17.02
C LEU A 311 23.21 -11.35 16.32
N HIS A 312 24.16 -10.67 16.98
CA HIS A 312 24.98 -9.61 16.40
C HIS A 312 26.25 -10.12 15.70
N TYR A 313 26.57 -11.42 15.76
CA TYR A 313 27.75 -11.97 15.13
C TYR A 313 27.76 -11.70 13.62
N ILE A 314 28.74 -10.93 13.16
CA ILE A 314 28.91 -10.70 11.72
C ILE A 314 29.62 -11.92 11.15
N SER A 315 28.86 -12.78 10.46
CA SER A 315 29.40 -13.98 9.82
C SER A 315 30.51 -13.63 8.81
N PRO A 316 31.35 -14.60 8.40
CA PRO A 316 32.36 -14.39 7.35
C PRO A 316 31.78 -13.86 6.02
N ASN A 317 30.49 -14.14 5.76
CA ASN A 317 29.74 -13.62 4.60
C ASN A 317 29.25 -12.17 4.81
N GLY A 318 29.54 -11.56 5.96
CA GLY A 318 29.24 -10.16 6.30
C GLY A 318 27.81 -9.90 6.74
N VAL A 319 27.04 -10.92 7.13
CA VAL A 319 25.60 -10.80 7.42
C VAL A 319 25.20 -11.49 8.73
N ASN A 320 24.09 -11.01 9.31
CA ASN A 320 23.34 -11.60 10.43
C ASN A 320 21.84 -11.28 10.25
N GLU A 321 20.97 -11.75 11.15
CA GLU A 321 19.51 -11.55 11.04
C GLU A 321 19.12 -10.06 11.07
N TYR A 322 19.77 -9.25 11.92
CA TYR A 322 19.57 -7.80 11.96
C TYR A 322 19.86 -7.14 10.60
N LEU A 323 21.04 -7.37 10.04
CA LEU A 323 21.43 -6.81 8.74
C LEU A 323 20.52 -7.30 7.61
N THR A 324 20.05 -8.55 7.67
CA THR A 324 19.13 -9.11 6.67
C THR A 324 17.77 -8.42 6.75
N ALA A 325 17.24 -8.19 7.96
CA ALA A 325 16.00 -7.46 8.15
C ALA A 325 16.10 -5.99 7.67
N ILE A 326 17.17 -5.28 8.04
CA ILE A 326 17.44 -3.91 7.56
C ILE A 326 17.47 -3.88 6.03
N TRP A 327 18.19 -4.82 5.42
CA TRP A 327 18.32 -4.90 3.97
C TRP A 327 16.98 -5.18 3.29
N SER A 328 16.26 -6.21 3.72
CA SER A 328 15.01 -6.64 3.09
C SER A 328 13.92 -5.57 3.16
N VAL A 329 13.73 -4.93 4.31
CA VAL A 329 12.70 -3.89 4.49
C VAL A 329 13.14 -2.58 3.85
N GLY A 330 14.39 -2.17 4.12
CA GLY A 330 14.93 -0.89 3.67
C GLY A 330 15.02 -0.78 2.15
N LEU A 331 15.39 -1.87 1.45
CA LEU A 331 15.52 -1.84 0.00
C LEU A 331 14.20 -1.51 -0.71
N VAL A 332 13.07 -1.87 -0.12
CA VAL A 332 11.74 -1.59 -0.65
C VAL A 332 11.33 -0.15 -0.31
N ILE A 333 11.37 0.22 0.98
CA ILE A 333 10.87 1.52 1.43
C ILE A 333 11.68 2.70 0.85
N GLN A 334 12.99 2.54 0.65
CA GLN A 334 13.86 3.65 0.22
C GLN A 334 13.46 4.30 -1.11
N ASP A 335 12.70 3.61 -1.97
CA ASP A 335 12.28 4.16 -3.27
C ASP A 335 11.12 5.15 -3.14
N TYR A 336 10.49 5.22 -1.96
CA TYR A 336 9.40 6.12 -1.60
C TYR A 336 9.86 7.30 -0.72
N ASP A 337 11.17 7.40 -0.50
CA ASP A 337 11.84 8.55 0.09
C ASP A 337 12.67 9.27 -1.01
N THR A 338 12.61 10.59 -1.04
CA THR A 338 13.26 11.37 -2.10
C THR A 338 14.74 11.61 -1.85
N ASP A 339 15.14 11.88 -0.61
CA ASP A 339 16.54 12.17 -0.28
C ASP A 339 17.31 10.92 0.13
N LYS A 340 16.59 9.85 0.51
CA LYS A 340 17.15 8.57 0.95
C LYS A 340 18.07 8.71 2.16
N MET A 341 17.85 9.75 2.97
CA MET A 341 18.57 9.98 4.21
C MET A 341 17.77 9.39 5.35
N PHE A 342 18.29 8.34 5.97
CA PHE A 342 17.55 7.58 6.97
C PHE A 342 18.19 7.67 8.36
N PRO A 343 17.46 8.18 9.37
CA PRO A 343 17.96 8.16 10.74
C PRO A 343 17.99 6.72 11.26
N ALA A 344 19.09 6.37 11.92
CA ALA A 344 19.33 5.02 12.39
C ALA A 344 19.84 5.02 13.84
N PHE A 345 19.08 4.39 14.72
CA PHE A 345 19.29 4.42 16.17
C PHE A 345 19.53 3.02 16.72
N GLY A 346 20.35 2.95 17.76
CA GLY A 346 20.45 1.80 18.66
C GLY A 346 19.72 2.06 19.97
N PHE A 347 19.35 0.99 20.68
CA PHE A 347 18.81 1.08 22.04
C PHE A 347 19.27 -0.10 22.92
N GLY A 348 19.32 0.11 24.24
CA GLY A 348 19.63 -0.94 25.22
C GLY A 348 21.13 -1.22 25.42
N ALA A 349 22.00 -0.26 25.12
CA ALA A 349 23.45 -0.40 25.24
C ALA A 349 24.08 0.71 26.09
N GLN A 350 25.26 0.44 26.65
CA GLN A 350 26.10 1.47 27.26
C GLN A 350 26.99 2.12 26.21
N ILE A 351 26.95 3.45 26.13
CA ILE A 351 27.59 4.23 25.06
C ILE A 351 28.80 5.01 25.60
N PRO A 352 29.97 5.00 24.92
CA PRO A 352 31.09 5.83 25.30
C PRO A 352 30.78 7.34 25.16
N PRO A 353 31.52 8.22 25.84
CA PRO A 353 32.59 7.91 26.80
C PRO A 353 32.09 7.67 28.23
N GLN A 354 30.86 8.05 28.58
CA GLN A 354 30.34 7.94 29.95
C GLN A 354 29.89 6.52 30.33
N TRP A 355 29.68 5.64 29.34
CA TRP A 355 29.18 4.27 29.52
C TRP A 355 27.84 4.21 30.27
N GLN A 356 27.02 5.23 30.09
CA GLN A 356 25.64 5.24 30.57
C GLN A 356 24.76 4.42 29.62
N VAL A 357 23.78 3.74 30.19
CA VAL A 357 22.77 3.02 29.42
C VAL A 357 21.97 4.03 28.62
N SER A 358 21.88 3.80 27.30
CA SER A 358 21.02 4.55 26.42
C SER A 358 19.96 3.63 25.83
N HIS A 359 18.72 4.09 25.87
CA HIS A 359 17.58 3.47 25.19
C HIS A 359 17.26 4.14 23.85
N GLU A 360 18.14 5.04 23.39
CA GLU A 360 18.09 5.67 22.08
C GLU A 360 19.41 6.42 21.82
N PHE A 361 20.19 6.01 20.84
CA PHE A 361 21.40 6.72 20.43
C PHE A 361 21.63 6.57 18.93
N PRO A 362 22.14 7.60 18.24
CA PRO A 362 22.41 7.51 16.81
C PRO A 362 23.55 6.53 16.55
N MET A 363 23.36 5.57 15.63
CA MET A 363 24.38 4.56 15.32
C MET A 363 25.64 5.16 14.68
N ASN A 364 25.52 6.35 14.07
CA ASN A 364 26.68 7.09 13.54
C ASN A 364 27.38 7.97 14.60
N PHE A 365 26.96 7.90 15.87
CA PHE A 365 27.43 8.71 17.00
C PHE A 365 27.37 10.24 16.79
N ASN A 366 26.53 10.71 15.87
CA ASN A 366 26.31 12.12 15.61
C ASN A 366 24.89 12.54 16.03
N PRO A 367 24.69 13.02 17.27
CA PRO A 367 23.36 13.41 17.76
C PRO A 367 22.78 14.62 17.03
N SER A 368 23.63 15.45 16.40
CA SER A 368 23.18 16.60 15.60
C SER A 368 22.69 16.20 14.21
N ASN A 369 23.12 15.02 13.72
CA ASN A 369 22.73 14.50 12.41
C ASN A 369 22.74 12.96 12.42
N PRO A 370 21.62 12.31 12.82
CA PRO A 370 21.53 10.85 12.90
C PRO A 370 21.35 10.16 11.53
N PHE A 371 21.27 10.92 10.44
CA PHE A 371 20.91 10.43 9.11
C PHE A 371 22.07 9.71 8.41
N CYS A 372 21.75 8.57 7.80
CA CYS A 372 22.64 7.75 6.99
C CYS A 372 22.25 7.83 5.51
N ASP A 373 23.23 7.80 4.60
CA ASP A 373 23.01 7.81 3.16
C ASP A 373 22.56 6.42 2.66
N GLY A 374 21.26 6.29 2.43
CA GLY A 374 20.61 5.05 2.01
C GLY A 374 20.75 3.89 3.00
N ILE A 375 20.29 2.72 2.57
CA ILE A 375 20.38 1.49 3.37
C ILE A 375 21.83 1.05 3.58
N GLN A 376 22.68 1.31 2.58
CA GLN A 376 24.11 1.05 2.67
C GLN A 376 24.76 1.85 3.81
N GLY A 377 24.41 3.13 3.98
CA GLY A 377 24.86 3.95 5.09
C GLY A 377 24.42 3.41 6.46
N ILE A 378 23.19 2.90 6.58
CA ILE A 378 22.71 2.28 7.83
C ILE A 378 23.56 1.07 8.19
N ILE A 379 23.91 0.24 7.20
CA ILE A 379 24.72 -0.98 7.40
C ILE A 379 26.14 -0.62 7.83
N GLU A 380 26.73 0.40 7.21
CA GLU A 380 28.04 0.91 7.58
C GLU A 380 28.02 1.48 9.00
N ALA A 381 27.00 2.25 9.36
CA ALA A 381 26.80 2.76 10.72
C ALA A 381 26.63 1.62 11.73
N TYR A 382 25.82 0.60 11.45
CA TYR A 382 25.67 -0.58 12.31
C TYR A 382 27.02 -1.29 12.56
N ARG A 383 27.77 -1.57 11.48
CA ARG A 383 29.07 -2.26 11.56
C ARG A 383 30.11 -1.45 12.32
N ALA A 384 30.10 -0.13 12.17
CA ALA A 384 30.98 0.76 12.90
C ALA A 384 30.57 0.92 14.38
N CYS A 385 29.27 0.93 14.66
CA CYS A 385 28.70 1.12 15.99
C CYS A 385 28.96 -0.06 16.92
N LEU A 386 28.65 -1.28 16.45
CA LEU A 386 28.67 -2.51 17.26
C LEU A 386 29.95 -2.73 18.09
N PRO A 387 31.19 -2.56 17.55
CA PRO A 387 32.41 -2.77 18.35
C PRO A 387 32.70 -1.64 19.36
N GLN A 388 32.01 -0.52 19.30
CA GLN A 388 32.27 0.66 20.14
C GLN A 388 31.37 0.74 21.39
N ILE A 389 30.29 -0.05 21.43
CA ILE A 389 29.30 -0.05 22.51
C ILE A 389 29.45 -1.30 23.39
N LYS A 390 28.79 -1.31 24.56
CA LYS A 390 28.62 -2.52 25.37
C LYS A 390 27.14 -2.88 25.40
N LEU A 391 26.81 -4.09 24.95
CA LEU A 391 25.44 -4.58 25.01
C LEU A 391 24.96 -4.65 26.47
N TYR A 392 23.75 -4.17 26.76
CA TYR A 392 23.25 -4.04 28.12
C TYR A 392 21.72 -4.24 28.20
N GLY A 393 20.99 -3.46 29.00
CA GLY A 393 19.54 -3.52 29.06
C GLY A 393 18.97 -2.48 30.01
N PRO A 394 17.64 -2.45 30.21
CA PRO A 394 16.64 -3.31 29.60
C PRO A 394 16.32 -3.01 28.11
N THR A 395 15.50 -3.86 27.49
CA THR A 395 14.94 -3.67 26.15
C THR A 395 13.69 -2.79 26.24
N ASN A 396 13.81 -1.53 25.81
CA ASN A 396 12.73 -0.54 25.91
C ASN A 396 12.40 0.07 24.54
N PHE A 397 11.14 -0.01 24.10
CA PHE A 397 10.72 0.54 22.79
C PHE A 397 10.08 1.92 22.91
N SER A 398 9.51 2.25 24.07
CA SER A 398 8.81 3.52 24.23
C SER A 398 9.66 4.76 23.87
N PRO A 399 11.00 4.83 24.13
CA PRO A 399 11.79 6.00 23.78
C PRO A 399 11.83 6.25 22.27
N ILE A 400 12.17 5.23 21.48
CA ILE A 400 12.30 5.36 20.02
C ILE A 400 10.94 5.56 19.33
N ILE A 401 9.87 4.93 19.83
CA ILE A 401 8.50 5.18 19.33
C ILE A 401 8.13 6.65 19.55
N ASN A 402 8.36 7.16 20.77
CA ASN A 402 8.09 8.57 21.09
C ASN A 402 8.97 9.54 20.30
N HIS A 403 10.20 9.17 19.98
CA HIS A 403 11.08 9.97 19.12
C HIS A 403 10.47 10.17 17.74
N VAL A 404 10.12 9.10 17.04
CA VAL A 404 9.50 9.17 15.71
C VAL A 404 8.14 9.85 15.76
N ALA A 405 7.36 9.59 16.82
CA ALA A 405 6.07 10.24 17.04
C ALA A 405 6.17 11.76 17.13
N ARG A 406 7.27 12.35 17.63
CA ARG A 406 7.44 13.82 17.65
C ARG A 406 7.50 14.40 16.22
N PHE A 407 8.19 13.73 15.30
CA PHE A 407 8.26 14.15 13.89
C PHE A 407 6.91 13.96 13.20
N ALA A 408 6.27 12.81 13.42
CA ALA A 408 4.93 12.54 12.91
C ALA A 408 3.90 13.57 13.43
N ALA A 409 3.99 13.96 14.70
CA ALA A 409 3.16 15.02 15.29
C ALA A 409 3.39 16.39 14.63
N ALA A 410 4.63 16.74 14.28
CA ALA A 410 4.90 17.96 13.54
C ALA A 410 4.25 17.94 12.13
N ALA A 411 4.21 16.77 11.49
CA ALA A 411 3.58 16.61 10.17
C ALA A 411 2.05 16.76 10.20
N THR A 412 1.38 16.68 11.36
CA THR A 412 -0.08 16.92 11.44
C THR A 412 -0.47 18.37 11.14
N GLN A 413 0.49 19.31 11.17
CA GLN A 413 0.26 20.71 10.80
C GLN A 413 0.19 20.92 9.27
N GLN A 414 0.53 19.89 8.48
CA GLN A 414 0.46 19.98 7.03
C GLN A 414 -0.99 19.92 6.54
N GLN A 415 -1.29 20.68 5.49
CA GLN A 415 -2.62 20.70 4.85
C GLN A 415 -2.81 19.57 3.82
N THR A 416 -1.73 18.89 3.46
CA THR A 416 -1.69 17.83 2.46
C THR A 416 -1.03 16.58 3.04
N ALA A 417 -1.33 15.43 2.45
CA ALA A 417 -0.75 14.14 2.76
C ALA A 417 0.69 14.04 2.22
N SER A 418 1.61 14.84 2.77
CA SER A 418 2.97 14.99 2.19
C SER A 418 4.00 14.10 2.87
N GLN A 419 3.79 13.72 4.13
CA GLN A 419 4.77 13.00 4.94
C GLN A 419 4.07 11.91 5.75
N TYR A 420 4.62 10.70 5.69
CA TYR A 420 4.25 9.58 6.54
C TYR A 420 5.52 8.94 7.08
N TYR A 421 5.50 8.42 8.31
CA TYR A 421 6.69 7.90 8.99
C TYR A 421 6.58 6.39 9.21
N VAL A 422 7.64 5.66 8.90
CA VAL A 422 7.72 4.21 9.14
C VAL A 422 8.92 3.94 10.02
N LEU A 423 8.65 3.43 11.23
CA LEU A 423 9.68 3.00 12.18
C LEU A 423 9.87 1.48 12.08
N LEU A 424 11.05 1.01 11.71
CA LEU A 424 11.44 -0.39 11.83
C LEU A 424 12.19 -0.62 13.14
N ILE A 425 11.68 -1.47 14.02
CA ILE A 425 12.33 -1.95 15.24
C ILE A 425 12.77 -3.39 14.99
N ILE A 426 14.03 -3.71 15.29
CA ILE A 426 14.56 -5.08 15.21
C ILE A 426 15.06 -5.46 16.59
N THR A 427 14.62 -6.60 17.12
CA THR A 427 14.78 -7.00 18.53
C THR A 427 14.85 -8.51 18.69
N ASP A 428 15.50 -9.00 19.74
CA ASP A 428 15.58 -10.43 20.05
C ASP A 428 14.53 -10.93 21.04
N GLY A 429 13.56 -10.09 21.44
CA GLY A 429 12.22 -10.59 21.81
C GLY A 429 11.68 -10.37 23.21
N VAL A 430 12.34 -9.63 24.12
CA VAL A 430 11.77 -9.40 25.47
C VAL A 430 11.68 -7.91 25.78
N ILE A 431 10.51 -7.30 25.54
CA ILE A 431 10.23 -5.92 25.94
C ILE A 431 10.06 -5.84 27.46
N THR A 432 10.76 -4.89 28.09
CA THR A 432 10.63 -4.63 29.53
C THR A 432 9.61 -3.52 29.82
N ASP A 433 9.49 -2.52 28.96
CA ASP A 433 8.59 -1.36 29.11
C ASP A 433 7.26 -1.54 28.37
N LEU A 434 6.61 -2.71 28.53
CA LEU A 434 5.43 -3.07 27.74
C LEU A 434 4.30 -2.05 27.91
N ASP A 435 4.08 -1.55 29.12
CA ASP A 435 3.01 -0.60 29.41
C ASP A 435 3.28 0.80 28.83
N GLU A 436 4.51 1.29 28.93
CA GLU A 436 4.95 2.53 28.29
C GLU A 436 4.90 2.41 26.77
N THR A 437 5.29 1.26 26.23
CA THR A 437 5.23 0.93 24.80
C THR A 437 3.79 0.93 24.31
N ARG A 438 2.85 0.29 25.04
CA ARG A 438 1.41 0.36 24.74
C ARG A 438 0.91 1.79 24.71
N GLN A 439 1.27 2.59 25.71
CA GLN A 439 0.87 4.00 25.77
C GLN A 439 1.45 4.81 24.60
N ALA A 440 2.70 4.56 24.22
CA ALA A 440 3.35 5.20 23.08
C ALA A 440 2.65 4.82 21.76
N ILE A 441 2.29 3.56 21.56
CA ILE A 441 1.56 3.08 20.37
C ILE A 441 0.15 3.70 20.31
N VAL A 442 -0.61 3.72 21.43
CA VAL A 442 -1.94 4.35 21.47
C VAL A 442 -1.86 5.84 21.11
N ASN A 443 -0.83 6.54 21.56
CA ASN A 443 -0.61 7.94 21.19
C ASN A 443 -0.19 8.09 19.72
N ALA A 444 0.74 7.26 19.25
CA ALA A 444 1.21 7.21 17.87
C ALA A 444 0.08 6.86 16.89
N ALA A 445 -0.94 6.09 17.32
CA ALA A 445 -2.14 5.76 16.55
C ALA A 445 -2.96 7.00 16.14
N LYS A 446 -2.62 8.21 16.60
CA LYS A 446 -3.24 9.46 16.15
C LYS A 446 -2.44 10.20 15.07
N LEU A 447 -1.24 9.75 14.75
CA LEU A 447 -0.22 10.46 13.95
C LEU A 447 0.05 9.80 12.58
N PRO A 448 0.64 10.46 11.57
CA PRO A 448 0.95 9.83 10.27
C PRO A 448 2.15 8.87 10.39
N MET A 449 2.00 7.78 11.12
CA MET A 449 3.06 6.80 11.31
C MET A 449 2.58 5.35 11.47
N SER A 450 3.49 4.44 11.08
CA SER A 450 3.46 2.99 11.26
C SER A 450 4.71 2.51 11.98
N ILE A 451 4.60 1.36 12.65
CA ILE A 451 5.66 0.70 13.40
C ILE A 451 5.74 -0.74 12.88
N ILE A 452 6.92 -1.13 12.46
CA ILE A 452 7.25 -2.50 12.07
C ILE A 452 8.16 -3.06 13.15
N ILE A 453 7.87 -4.26 13.64
CA ILE A 453 8.70 -4.97 14.60
C ILE A 453 9.15 -6.30 13.98
N VAL A 454 10.45 -6.49 13.83
CA VAL A 454 11.04 -7.75 13.37
C VAL A 454 11.73 -8.45 14.55
N GLY A 455 11.20 -9.61 14.93
CA GLY A 455 11.76 -10.44 16.00
C GLY A 455 12.84 -11.37 15.46
N VAL A 456 14.09 -11.20 15.89
CA VAL A 456 15.23 -12.06 15.50
C VAL A 456 15.54 -13.11 16.57
N GLY A 457 16.14 -14.22 16.17
CA GLY A 457 16.46 -15.32 17.07
C GLY A 457 15.25 -16.14 17.55
N GLY A 458 15.43 -16.78 18.70
CA GLY A 458 14.58 -17.88 19.16
C GLY A 458 13.71 -17.57 20.39
N ALA A 459 13.61 -16.32 20.83
CA ALA A 459 12.91 -15.97 22.06
C ALA A 459 11.37 -16.15 21.96
N ASP A 460 10.72 -15.88 23.09
CA ASP A 460 9.27 -15.77 23.20
C ASP A 460 8.83 -14.39 22.70
N PHE A 461 8.00 -14.36 21.66
CA PHE A 461 7.50 -13.12 21.06
C PHE A 461 6.04 -12.81 21.42
N SER A 462 5.48 -13.46 22.44
CA SER A 462 4.08 -13.27 22.86
C SER A 462 3.73 -11.79 23.12
N ALA A 463 4.69 -11.01 23.65
CA ALA A 463 4.49 -9.57 23.88
C ALA A 463 4.36 -8.79 22.56
N MET A 464 5.11 -9.15 21.52
CA MET A 464 5.07 -8.48 20.22
C MET A 464 3.81 -8.88 19.44
N GLU A 465 3.42 -10.15 19.50
CA GLU A 465 2.14 -10.63 18.95
C GLU A 465 0.95 -9.92 19.61
N PHE A 466 1.05 -9.58 20.90
CA PHE A 466 0.05 -8.76 21.58
C PHE A 466 0.02 -7.30 21.09
N LEU A 467 1.16 -6.74 20.69
CA LEU A 467 1.24 -5.37 20.17
C LEU A 467 0.72 -5.23 18.74
N ASP A 468 0.74 -6.31 17.95
CA ASP A 468 0.38 -6.38 16.53
C ASP A 468 -1.11 -6.08 16.23
N GLY A 469 -1.97 -5.98 17.25
CA GLY A 469 -3.35 -5.49 17.07
C GLY A 469 -4.34 -6.43 16.34
N ASP A 470 -3.85 -7.41 15.58
CA ASP A 470 -4.64 -8.40 14.84
C ASP A 470 -5.64 -9.20 15.72
N GLY A 471 -5.33 -9.36 17.00
CA GLY A 471 -6.17 -10.05 18.00
C GLY A 471 -7.26 -9.18 18.66
N GLY A 472 -7.33 -7.89 18.34
CA GLY A 472 -8.28 -6.93 18.93
C GLY A 472 -7.66 -5.56 19.21
N SER A 473 -8.48 -4.57 19.58
CA SER A 473 -7.99 -3.19 19.72
C SER A 473 -7.04 -3.03 20.91
N LEU A 474 -5.77 -2.71 20.63
CA LEU A 474 -4.74 -2.41 21.63
C LEU A 474 -5.21 -1.28 22.57
N ARG A 475 -4.97 -1.44 23.87
CA ARG A 475 -5.35 -0.47 24.90
C ARG A 475 -4.15 0.03 25.67
N SER A 476 -4.17 1.29 26.05
CA SER A 476 -3.27 1.85 27.05
C SER A 476 -3.59 1.33 28.47
N LEU A 477 -2.73 1.68 29.43
CA LEU A 477 -2.99 1.46 30.86
C LEU A 477 -4.25 2.19 31.36
N SER A 478 -4.57 3.36 30.80
CA SER A 478 -5.77 4.13 31.15
C SER A 478 -7.06 3.56 30.53
N GLY A 479 -6.97 2.51 29.71
CA GLY A 479 -8.09 1.89 29.01
C GLY A 479 -8.44 2.53 27.66
N GLU A 480 -7.69 3.57 27.26
CA GLU A 480 -7.83 4.22 25.95
C GLU A 480 -7.48 3.23 24.83
N VAL A 481 -8.30 3.20 23.79
CA VAL A 481 -8.15 2.29 22.65
C VAL A 481 -7.34 2.97 21.55
N ALA A 482 -6.37 2.27 20.95
CA ALA A 482 -5.73 2.71 19.72
C ALA A 482 -6.78 2.87 18.61
N ILE A 483 -6.90 4.06 18.04
CA ILE A 483 -7.96 4.39 17.08
C ILE A 483 -7.79 3.74 15.70
N ARG A 484 -6.61 3.16 15.46
CA ARG A 484 -6.25 2.41 14.25
C ARG A 484 -5.07 1.50 14.58
N ASP A 485 -4.95 0.42 13.81
CA ASP A 485 -3.77 -0.43 13.86
C ASP A 485 -2.60 0.23 13.14
N ILE A 486 -1.42 0.16 13.74
CA ILE A 486 -0.20 0.77 13.26
C ILE A 486 1.01 -0.13 13.44
N VAL A 487 0.87 -1.28 14.08
CA VAL A 487 1.99 -2.17 14.39
C VAL A 487 1.89 -3.36 13.46
N GLN A 488 3.01 -3.75 12.85
CA GLN A 488 3.15 -5.04 12.21
C GLN A 488 4.29 -5.80 12.89
N PHE A 489 4.02 -6.96 13.46
CA PHE A 489 5.03 -7.87 14.00
C PHE A 489 5.30 -9.03 13.06
N VAL A 490 6.58 -9.34 12.85
CA VAL A 490 7.01 -10.51 12.06
C VAL A 490 8.22 -11.18 12.71
N PRO A 491 8.13 -12.46 13.11
CA PRO A 491 9.29 -13.20 13.60
C PRO A 491 10.16 -13.71 12.44
N PHE A 492 11.41 -13.24 12.37
CA PHE A 492 12.38 -13.54 11.31
C PHE A 492 12.60 -15.05 11.10
N ARG A 493 12.53 -15.85 12.18
CA ARG A 493 12.69 -17.31 12.13
C ARG A 493 11.74 -18.03 11.15
N GLN A 494 10.59 -17.44 10.83
CA GLN A 494 9.66 -17.99 9.83
C GLN A 494 10.20 -17.94 8.39
N PHE A 495 11.27 -17.17 8.14
CA PHE A 495 11.79 -16.86 6.81
C PHE A 495 13.20 -17.39 6.53
N GLN A 496 13.82 -18.10 7.47
CA GLN A 496 15.20 -18.62 7.31
C GLN A 496 15.37 -19.52 6.07
N ASN A 497 14.30 -20.22 5.65
CA ASN A 497 14.27 -21.07 4.46
C ASN A 497 13.36 -20.52 3.34
N ALA A 498 12.91 -19.27 3.45
CA ALA A 498 12.01 -18.65 2.48
C ALA A 498 12.81 -17.87 1.41
N PRO A 499 12.18 -17.53 0.26
CA PRO A 499 12.74 -16.55 -0.66
C PRO A 499 13.08 -15.23 0.05
N LYS A 500 14.12 -14.52 -0.41
CA LYS A 500 14.58 -13.28 0.25
C LYS A 500 13.49 -12.22 0.35
N GLU A 501 12.59 -12.23 -0.62
CA GLU A 501 11.47 -11.31 -0.77
C GLU A 501 10.30 -11.64 0.18
N ALA A 502 10.25 -12.85 0.75
CA ALA A 502 9.14 -13.26 1.61
C ALA A 502 9.08 -12.46 2.91
N LEU A 503 10.23 -12.09 3.48
CA LEU A 503 10.27 -11.26 4.69
C LEU A 503 9.69 -9.88 4.42
N SER A 504 10.14 -9.19 3.36
CA SER A 504 9.61 -7.86 3.02
C SER A 504 8.14 -7.92 2.68
N GLN A 505 7.69 -9.00 2.02
CA GLN A 505 6.29 -9.23 1.71
C GLN A 505 5.39 -9.25 2.94
N CYS A 506 5.78 -9.97 3.99
CA CYS A 506 4.99 -10.02 5.22
C CYS A 506 5.12 -8.73 6.04
N VAL A 507 6.34 -8.20 6.15
CA VAL A 507 6.62 -7.01 6.97
C VAL A 507 5.94 -5.74 6.43
N LEU A 508 5.82 -5.61 5.11
CA LEU A 508 5.32 -4.40 4.46
C LEU A 508 3.86 -4.50 4.02
N ALA A 509 3.19 -5.64 4.24
CA ALA A 509 1.86 -5.93 3.73
C ALA A 509 0.83 -4.87 4.10
N GLU A 510 0.89 -4.36 5.33
CA GLU A 510 -0.14 -3.44 5.85
C GLU A 510 0.14 -1.96 5.62
N ILE A 511 1.39 -1.59 5.32
CA ILE A 511 1.79 -0.18 5.20
C ILE A 511 0.91 0.58 4.21
N PRO A 512 0.60 0.08 2.99
CA PRO A 512 -0.29 0.79 2.08
C PRO A 512 -1.67 1.09 2.68
N GLN A 513 -2.25 0.13 3.41
CA GLN A 513 -3.57 0.30 4.04
C GLN A 513 -3.51 1.25 5.23
N GLN A 514 -2.45 1.18 6.05
CA GLN A 514 -2.24 2.08 7.19
C GLN A 514 -2.03 3.54 6.74
N VAL A 515 -1.33 3.75 5.62
CA VAL A 515 -1.15 5.07 4.98
C VAL A 515 -2.48 5.63 4.48
N VAL A 516 -3.19 4.86 3.65
CA VAL A 516 -4.48 5.26 3.06
C VAL A 516 -5.52 5.49 4.16
N GLY A 517 -5.58 4.59 5.15
CA GLY A 517 -6.50 4.67 6.28
C GLY A 517 -6.31 5.94 7.10
N TYR A 518 -5.06 6.32 7.40
CA TYR A 518 -4.77 7.57 8.08
C TYR A 518 -5.23 8.79 7.26
N PHE A 519 -4.73 8.95 6.02
CA PHE A 519 -5.01 10.15 5.25
C PHE A 519 -6.50 10.30 4.88
N ASN A 520 -7.20 9.20 4.59
CA ASN A 520 -8.64 9.23 4.35
C ASN A 520 -9.44 9.62 5.59
N THR A 521 -9.05 9.12 6.78
CA THR A 521 -9.71 9.46 8.05
C THR A 521 -9.65 10.97 8.32
N TYR A 522 -8.49 11.57 8.04
CA TYR A 522 -8.28 13.01 8.21
C TYR A 522 -8.62 13.85 6.96
N LYS A 523 -9.15 13.21 5.90
CA LYS A 523 -9.54 13.85 4.63
C LYS A 523 -8.40 14.66 3.98
N LEU A 524 -7.17 14.19 4.13
CA LEU A 524 -5.99 14.81 3.54
C LEU A 524 -5.81 14.32 2.11
N LEU A 525 -5.61 15.28 1.20
CA LEU A 525 -5.35 15.01 -0.22
C LEU A 525 -3.85 14.99 -0.51
N PRO A 526 -3.41 14.29 -1.57
CA PRO A 526 -2.02 14.32 -1.99
C PRO A 526 -1.56 15.75 -2.33
N PRO A 527 -0.28 16.10 -2.12
CA PRO A 527 0.25 17.43 -2.44
C PRO A 527 -0.06 17.87 -3.88
N LYS A 528 0.05 16.94 -4.83
CA LYS A 528 -0.35 17.12 -6.23
C LYS A 528 -1.64 16.34 -6.49
N ASN A 529 -2.78 16.97 -6.24
CA ASN A 529 -4.09 16.33 -6.37
C ASN A 529 -4.38 15.91 -7.83
N PRO A 530 -4.62 14.62 -8.12
CA PRO A 530 -4.99 14.15 -9.46
C PRO A 530 -6.36 14.68 -9.95
N ALA A 531 -7.29 15.01 -9.03
CA ALA A 531 -8.64 15.46 -9.36
C ALA A 531 -8.77 16.97 -9.68
N LYS A 532 -7.66 17.72 -9.70
CA LYS A 532 -7.62 19.15 -10.06
C LYS A 532 -7.15 19.41 -11.51
N LYS A 533 -7.09 18.38 -12.36
CA LYS A 533 -6.88 18.55 -13.80
C LYS A 533 -8.20 18.64 -14.56
#